data_AF-A0A966QGB5-F1
#
_entry.id   AF-A0A966QGB5-F1
#
_cell.length_a   1.000
_cell.length_b   1.000
_cell.length_c   1.000
_cell.angle_alpha   90.00
_cell.angle_beta   90.00
_cell.angle_gamma   90.00
#
_symmetry.space_group_name_H-M   'P 1'
#
loop_
_entity.id
_entity.type
_entity.pdbx_description
1 polymer ?
#
loop_
_entity_poly.entity_id
_entity_poly.type
_entity_poly.pdbx_seq_one_letter_code
_entity_poly.pdbx_strand_id
1 'polypeptide(L)'
;LLLMESGQAAEAFEGASRSLQPPQAPALGSGREADLTLLAALACRQGGQERERQKLFESAAQLLQQGIQLLQRMGQQLEKRLELESDLQGLLPYRVLDLISRDLADGQARQLGINLLIELISRRGGLDGEQDPNLPQEAFQAFFQQIRTFLTVQEQIDLFLRWSEQGSVTAEFLSAYALTASGFAQRKPERIEAALQRLEALREVGVERELACLHLLLGHTREAEVCFNRCSDQELQRWAREQGDDPLAGICAYCRDWLERQVLPCYRDLESDPDLEAYFADRDVQAAIEREDRRQAKGLTPPGASITEFELLPTPSRSALESLVDSPPLPSPSPSAMPPEEEAPHPGLAERLADWWYAQNWDRPRSWLEKLRQFSTPQRAAVLGLAMV
;
A
#
# COMPACT_ATOMS: atom_id res chain seq x y z
N LEU A 1 -25.17 20.77 -32.07
CA LEU A 1 -26.43 20.00 -31.94
C LEU A 1 -26.39 18.75 -32.81
N LEU A 2 -26.39 18.84 -34.14
CA LEU A 2 -26.32 17.65 -35.02
C LEU A 2 -25.16 16.69 -34.68
N LEU A 3 -23.97 17.23 -34.40
CA LEU A 3 -22.81 16.42 -33.96
C LEU A 3 -23.07 15.67 -32.63
N MET A 4 -23.82 16.25 -31.70
CA MET A 4 -24.15 15.57 -30.45
C MET A 4 -25.18 14.45 -30.67
N GLU A 5 -26.15 14.67 -31.56
CA GLU A 5 -27.16 13.69 -31.94
C GLU A 5 -26.55 12.52 -32.73
N SER A 6 -25.47 12.75 -33.48
CA SER A 6 -24.71 11.70 -34.19
C SER A 6 -23.70 10.95 -33.30
N GLY A 7 -23.65 11.22 -31.99
CA GLY A 7 -22.69 10.60 -31.07
C GLY A 7 -21.29 11.23 -31.08
N GLN A 8 -21.07 12.30 -31.84
CA GLN A 8 -19.80 13.04 -31.93
C GLN A 8 -19.75 14.21 -30.94
N ALA A 9 -20.10 13.96 -29.68
CA ALA A 9 -20.18 14.98 -28.64
C ALA A 9 -18.83 15.68 -28.37
N ALA A 10 -17.72 14.96 -28.51
CA ALA A 10 -16.38 15.53 -28.37
C ALA A 10 -16.07 16.57 -29.46
N GLU A 11 -16.44 16.30 -30.71
CA GLU A 11 -16.28 17.24 -31.82
C GLU A 11 -17.19 18.46 -31.64
N ALA A 12 -18.40 18.26 -31.12
CA ALA A 12 -19.30 19.35 -30.77
C ALA A 12 -18.70 20.25 -29.68
N PHE A 13 -18.06 19.68 -28.66
CA PHE A 13 -17.36 20.43 -27.62
C PHE A 13 -16.19 21.23 -28.20
N GLU A 14 -15.37 20.64 -29.06
CA GLU A 14 -14.27 21.35 -29.73
C GLU A 14 -14.78 22.52 -30.58
N GLY A 15 -15.83 22.30 -31.36
CA GLY A 15 -16.45 23.35 -32.19
C GLY A 15 -16.99 24.51 -31.36
N ALA A 16 -17.69 24.22 -30.26
CA ALA A 16 -18.19 25.22 -29.33
C ALA A 16 -17.03 25.98 -28.65
N SER A 17 -16.00 25.25 -28.20
CA SER A 17 -14.80 25.82 -27.56
C SER A 17 -14.04 26.76 -28.48
N ARG A 18 -13.86 26.41 -29.76
CA ARG A 18 -13.22 27.26 -30.77
C ARG A 18 -14.06 28.51 -31.04
N SER A 19 -15.39 28.38 -31.07
CA SER A 19 -16.32 29.50 -31.29
C SER A 19 -16.31 30.49 -30.12
N LEU A 20 -15.90 30.07 -28.92
CA LEU A 20 -15.73 30.92 -27.75
C LEU A 20 -14.35 31.60 -27.69
N GLN A 21 -13.46 31.35 -28.65
CA GLN A 21 -12.13 31.94 -28.71
C GLN A 21 -11.99 33.00 -29.83
N PRO A 22 -11.12 34.01 -29.67
CA PRO A 22 -10.83 34.96 -30.74
C PRO A 22 -10.33 34.27 -32.01
N PRO A 23 -10.67 34.76 -33.22
CA PRO A 23 -11.44 35.98 -33.52
C PRO A 23 -12.96 35.78 -33.60
N GLN A 24 -13.46 34.58 -33.34
CA GLN A 24 -14.87 34.21 -33.53
C GLN A 24 -15.72 34.37 -32.26
N ALA A 25 -15.07 34.70 -31.14
CA ALA A 25 -15.70 34.90 -29.84
C ALA A 25 -16.88 35.89 -29.94
N PRO A 26 -18.07 35.51 -29.42
CA PRO A 26 -19.18 36.43 -29.28
C PRO A 26 -18.82 37.60 -28.35
N ALA A 27 -19.65 38.64 -28.36
CA ALA A 27 -19.53 39.70 -27.38
C ALA A 27 -19.72 39.14 -25.95
N LEU A 28 -18.86 39.56 -25.03
CA LEU A 28 -18.94 39.20 -23.62
C LEU A 28 -20.32 39.57 -23.04
N GLY A 29 -20.94 38.64 -22.33
CA GLY A 29 -22.29 38.74 -21.77
C GLY A 29 -23.42 38.57 -22.78
N SER A 30 -23.14 38.24 -24.04
CA SER A 30 -24.19 38.06 -25.05
C SER A 30 -24.93 36.73 -24.89
N GLY A 31 -26.20 36.67 -25.30
CA GLY A 31 -26.97 35.42 -25.31
C GLY A 31 -26.27 34.31 -26.12
N ARG A 32 -25.60 34.67 -27.22
CA ARG A 32 -24.82 33.72 -28.03
C ARG A 32 -23.63 33.14 -27.26
N GLU A 33 -22.95 33.93 -26.44
CA GLU A 33 -21.88 33.44 -25.56
C GLU A 33 -22.44 32.46 -24.52
N ALA A 34 -23.56 32.80 -23.90
CA ALA A 34 -24.22 31.95 -22.90
C ALA A 34 -24.67 30.61 -23.51
N ASP A 35 -25.28 30.64 -24.70
CA ASP A 35 -25.72 29.44 -25.43
C ASP A 35 -24.55 28.56 -25.85
N LEU A 36 -23.47 29.15 -26.37
CA LEU A 36 -22.26 28.41 -26.74
C LEU A 36 -21.56 27.81 -25.51
N THR A 37 -21.55 28.53 -24.39
CA THR A 37 -20.98 28.05 -23.12
C THR A 37 -21.79 26.87 -22.58
N LEU A 38 -23.12 26.96 -22.63
CA LEU A 38 -24.00 25.85 -22.25
C LEU A 38 -23.83 24.64 -23.19
N LEU A 39 -23.78 24.87 -24.50
CA LEU A 39 -23.53 23.81 -25.49
C LEU A 39 -22.19 23.12 -25.23
N ALA A 40 -21.13 23.88 -24.95
CA ALA A 40 -19.82 23.33 -24.61
C ALA A 40 -19.90 22.46 -23.35
N ALA A 41 -20.59 22.91 -22.29
CA ALA A 41 -20.77 22.14 -21.07
C ALA A 41 -21.47 20.79 -21.32
N LEU A 42 -22.61 20.81 -22.04
CA LEU A 42 -23.39 19.62 -22.34
C LEU A 42 -22.65 18.64 -23.24
N ALA A 43 -21.97 19.16 -24.28
CA ALA A 43 -21.17 18.37 -25.21
C ALA A 43 -19.96 17.73 -24.52
N CYS A 44 -19.28 18.48 -23.64
CA CYS A 44 -18.18 17.97 -22.82
C CYS A 44 -18.64 16.81 -21.94
N ARG A 45 -19.74 16.99 -21.22
CA ARG A 45 -20.31 15.97 -20.33
C ARG A 45 -20.67 14.70 -21.09
N GLN A 46 -21.42 14.83 -22.19
CA GLN A 46 -21.82 13.69 -23.02
C GLN A 46 -20.60 12.98 -23.62
N GLY A 47 -19.59 13.73 -24.08
CA GLY A 47 -18.35 13.15 -24.61
C GLY A 47 -17.49 12.46 -23.55
N GLY A 48 -17.55 12.91 -22.30
CA GLY A 48 -16.92 12.25 -21.15
C GLY A 48 -17.60 10.92 -20.84
N GLN A 49 -18.94 10.92 -20.73
CA GLN A 49 -19.75 9.71 -20.50
C GLN A 49 -19.56 8.67 -21.60
N GLU A 50 -19.42 9.09 -22.86
CA GLU A 50 -19.19 8.16 -23.96
C GLU A 50 -17.80 7.48 -23.86
N ARG A 51 -16.77 8.25 -23.52
CA ARG A 51 -15.43 7.68 -23.28
C ARG A 51 -15.39 6.75 -22.06
N GLU A 52 -16.12 7.09 -21.01
CA GLU A 52 -16.28 6.24 -19.84
C GLU A 52 -16.93 4.89 -20.20
N ARG A 53 -18.00 4.89 -21.01
CA ARG A 53 -18.60 3.64 -21.53
C ARG A 53 -17.62 2.78 -22.33
N GLN A 54 -16.69 3.43 -23.03
CA GLN A 54 -15.62 2.79 -23.77
C GLN A 54 -14.40 2.41 -22.91
N LYS A 55 -14.47 2.63 -21.58
CA LYS A 55 -13.38 2.39 -20.61
C LYS A 55 -12.12 3.22 -20.85
N LEU A 56 -12.26 4.35 -21.53
CA LEU A 56 -11.18 5.32 -21.79
C LEU A 56 -11.15 6.37 -20.68
N PHE A 57 -10.88 5.95 -19.45
CA PHE A 57 -11.06 6.76 -18.24
C PHE A 57 -10.14 7.99 -18.20
N GLU A 58 -8.86 7.86 -18.56
CA GLU A 58 -7.96 9.01 -18.66
C GLU A 58 -8.44 10.03 -19.70
N SER A 59 -8.90 9.55 -20.86
CA SER A 59 -9.38 10.44 -21.91
C SER A 59 -10.69 11.15 -21.52
N ALA A 60 -11.58 10.45 -20.82
CA ALA A 60 -12.80 11.04 -20.27
C ALA A 60 -12.45 12.16 -19.27
N ALA A 61 -11.54 11.88 -18.33
CA ALA A 61 -11.09 12.87 -17.35
C ALA A 61 -10.46 14.11 -17.99
N GLN A 62 -9.60 13.95 -19.00
CA GLN A 62 -9.00 15.07 -19.73
C GLN A 62 -10.07 15.93 -20.43
N LEU A 63 -11.06 15.32 -21.06
CA LEU A 63 -12.15 16.06 -21.70
C LEU A 63 -12.97 16.86 -20.67
N LEU A 64 -13.32 16.25 -19.54
CA LEU A 64 -14.05 16.93 -18.46
C LEU A 64 -13.24 18.08 -17.87
N GLN A 65 -11.93 17.90 -17.63
CA GLN A 65 -11.03 18.95 -17.16
C GLN A 65 -10.98 20.14 -18.12
N GLN A 66 -10.91 19.90 -19.43
CA GLN A 66 -10.97 20.97 -20.43
C GLN A 66 -12.29 21.74 -20.37
N GLY A 67 -13.41 21.03 -20.21
CA GLY A 67 -14.73 21.64 -20.02
C GLY A 67 -14.79 22.50 -18.76
N ILE A 68 -14.34 21.98 -17.62
CA ILE A 68 -14.28 22.72 -16.35
C ILE A 68 -13.46 24.01 -16.49
N GLN A 69 -12.26 23.92 -17.06
CA GLN A 69 -11.40 25.09 -17.30
C GLN A 69 -12.05 26.10 -18.25
N LEU A 70 -12.78 25.64 -19.27
CA LEU A 70 -13.55 26.53 -20.14
C LEU A 70 -14.63 27.27 -19.35
N LEU A 71 -15.46 26.56 -18.57
CA LEU A 71 -16.53 27.18 -17.79
C LEU A 71 -15.99 28.14 -16.72
N GLN A 72 -14.85 27.82 -16.10
CA GLN A 72 -14.16 28.72 -15.17
C GLN A 72 -13.74 30.03 -15.85
N ARG A 73 -13.16 29.95 -17.06
CA ARG A 73 -12.74 31.14 -17.83
C ARG A 73 -13.93 32.00 -18.27
N MET A 74 -15.04 31.37 -18.65
CA MET A 74 -16.24 32.09 -19.07
C MET A 74 -16.99 32.74 -17.89
N GLY A 75 -16.79 32.25 -16.67
CA GLY A 75 -17.46 32.77 -15.47
C GLY A 75 -18.99 32.54 -15.46
N GLN A 76 -19.48 31.60 -16.27
CA GLN A 76 -20.90 31.29 -16.45
C GLN A 76 -21.16 29.79 -16.20
N GLN A 77 -22.45 29.40 -16.10
CA GLN A 77 -22.89 28.00 -16.00
C GLN A 77 -22.32 27.24 -14.78
N LEU A 78 -22.36 27.86 -13.59
CA LEU A 78 -21.82 27.29 -12.35
C LEU A 78 -22.36 25.88 -12.06
N GLU A 79 -23.68 25.68 -12.18
CA GLU A 79 -24.31 24.37 -11.95
C GLU A 79 -23.73 23.29 -12.86
N LYS A 80 -23.53 23.60 -14.15
CA LYS A 80 -22.93 22.65 -15.11
C LYS A 80 -21.46 22.39 -14.83
N ARG A 81 -20.72 23.40 -14.35
CA ARG A 81 -19.35 23.19 -13.91
C ARG A 81 -19.29 22.21 -12.72
N LEU A 82 -20.16 22.38 -11.72
CA LEU A 82 -20.24 21.47 -10.58
C LEU A 82 -20.62 20.05 -11.00
N GLU A 83 -21.50 19.89 -11.99
CA GLU A 83 -21.80 18.57 -12.59
C GLU A 83 -20.55 17.93 -13.21
N LEU A 84 -19.77 18.68 -14.01
CA LEU A 84 -18.54 18.16 -14.61
C LEU A 84 -17.47 17.82 -13.55
N GLU A 85 -17.34 18.64 -12.50
CA GLU A 85 -16.44 18.40 -11.37
C GLU A 85 -16.84 17.12 -10.62
N SER A 86 -18.14 16.90 -10.39
CA SER A 86 -18.66 15.67 -9.79
C SER A 86 -18.39 14.44 -10.67
N ASP A 87 -18.67 14.52 -11.97
CA ASP A 87 -18.40 13.42 -12.91
C ASP A 87 -16.89 13.09 -12.93
N LEU A 88 -16.02 14.11 -12.96
CA LEU A 88 -14.56 13.94 -12.92
C LEU A 88 -14.10 13.26 -11.62
N GLN A 89 -14.68 13.63 -10.47
CA GLN A 89 -14.37 12.99 -9.19
C GLN A 89 -14.80 11.52 -9.19
N GLY A 90 -15.96 11.19 -9.77
CA GLY A 90 -16.43 9.81 -9.88
C GLY A 90 -15.51 8.91 -10.73
N LEU A 91 -14.80 9.49 -11.70
CA LEU A 91 -13.84 8.76 -12.55
C LEU A 91 -12.52 8.44 -11.86
N LEU A 92 -12.18 9.09 -10.74
CA LEU A 92 -10.83 9.05 -10.17
C LEU A 92 -10.31 7.63 -9.89
N PRO A 93 -11.05 6.71 -9.22
CA PRO A 93 -10.55 5.35 -8.98
C PRO A 93 -10.27 4.59 -10.28
N TYR A 94 -11.14 4.72 -11.28
CA TYR A 94 -10.99 4.04 -12.58
C TYR A 94 -9.84 4.62 -13.40
N ARG A 95 -9.62 5.94 -13.31
CA ARG A 95 -8.50 6.64 -13.92
C ARG A 95 -7.17 6.16 -13.35
N VAL A 96 -7.09 5.98 -12.03
CA VAL A 96 -5.91 5.42 -11.36
C VAL A 96 -5.60 4.00 -11.88
N LEU A 97 -6.62 3.13 -11.96
CA LEU A 97 -6.47 1.78 -12.50
C LEU A 97 -6.03 1.76 -13.96
N ASP A 98 -6.66 2.56 -14.84
CA ASP A 98 -6.29 2.71 -16.25
C ASP A 98 -4.81 3.09 -16.37
N LEU A 99 -4.38 4.14 -15.68
CA LEU A 99 -3.02 4.65 -15.79
C LEU A 99 -1.95 3.69 -15.24
N ILE A 100 -2.18 3.08 -14.08
CA ILE A 100 -1.18 2.20 -13.44
C ILE A 100 -1.09 0.85 -14.15
N SER A 101 -2.20 0.35 -14.71
CA SER A 101 -2.25 -0.93 -15.43
C SER A 101 -1.57 -0.90 -16.81
N ARG A 102 -1.24 0.29 -17.33
CA ARG A 102 -0.44 0.46 -18.57
C ARG A 102 0.93 -0.19 -18.48
N ASP A 103 1.55 -0.38 -19.63
CA ASP A 103 2.87 -0.98 -19.77
C ASP A 103 3.92 -0.25 -18.90
N LEU A 104 4.87 -1.00 -18.34
CA LEU A 104 5.93 -0.45 -17.48
C LEU A 104 6.80 0.56 -18.24
N ALA A 105 6.90 0.47 -19.57
CA ALA A 105 7.61 1.43 -20.41
C ALA A 105 6.90 2.81 -20.48
N ASP A 106 5.60 2.89 -20.21
CA ASP A 106 4.85 4.16 -20.15
C ASP A 106 5.00 4.83 -18.77
N GLY A 107 6.25 5.20 -18.45
CA GLY A 107 6.58 5.79 -17.15
C GLY A 107 5.82 7.08 -16.84
N GLN A 108 5.43 7.87 -17.86
CA GLN A 108 4.67 9.10 -17.66
C GLN A 108 3.24 8.82 -17.21
N ALA A 109 2.53 7.92 -17.90
CA ALA A 109 1.17 7.57 -17.51
C ALA A 109 1.16 6.90 -16.13
N ARG A 110 2.12 6.01 -15.85
CA ARG A 110 2.21 5.34 -14.56
C ARG A 110 2.51 6.31 -13.43
N GLN A 111 3.44 7.25 -13.60
CA GLN A 111 3.72 8.28 -12.60
C GLN A 111 2.50 9.17 -12.33
N LEU A 112 1.75 9.54 -13.37
CA LEU A 112 0.48 10.25 -13.20
C LEU A 112 -0.52 9.42 -12.39
N GLY A 113 -0.65 8.12 -12.71
CA GLY A 113 -1.50 7.19 -11.98
C GLY A 113 -1.14 7.08 -10.49
N ILE A 114 0.16 6.98 -10.18
CA ILE A 114 0.67 6.92 -8.80
C ILE A 114 0.36 8.23 -8.05
N ASN A 115 0.55 9.38 -8.68
CA ASN A 115 0.22 10.67 -8.07
C ASN A 115 -1.28 10.78 -7.75
N LEU A 116 -2.13 10.31 -8.66
CA LEU A 116 -3.58 10.28 -8.45
C LEU A 116 -4.00 9.26 -7.38
N LEU A 117 -3.29 8.13 -7.26
CA LEU A 117 -3.51 7.17 -6.17
C LEU A 117 -3.20 7.81 -4.81
N ILE A 118 -2.09 8.54 -4.71
CA ILE A 118 -1.71 9.28 -3.51
C ILE A 118 -2.78 10.33 -3.17
N GLU A 119 -3.26 11.08 -4.16
CA GLU A 119 -4.33 12.07 -3.98
C GLU A 119 -5.62 11.41 -3.46
N LEU A 120 -6.05 10.30 -4.10
CA LEU A 120 -7.25 9.56 -3.71
C LEU A 120 -7.16 9.08 -2.26
N ILE A 121 -6.02 8.50 -1.86
CA ILE A 121 -5.82 7.99 -0.50
C ILE A 121 -5.72 9.14 0.50
N SER A 122 -5.03 10.23 0.15
CA SER A 122 -4.98 11.42 1.00
C SER A 122 -6.36 12.03 1.23
N ARG A 123 -7.22 12.08 0.20
CA ARG A 123 -8.59 12.58 0.30
C ARG A 123 -9.45 11.73 1.23
N ARG A 124 -9.21 10.43 1.30
CA ARG A 124 -9.89 9.54 2.26
C ARG A 124 -9.44 9.75 3.70
N GLY A 125 -8.29 10.39 3.93
CA GLY A 125 -7.64 10.42 5.24
C GLY A 125 -6.70 9.23 5.48
N GLY A 126 -6.18 8.59 4.43
CA GLY A 126 -5.27 7.44 4.52
C GLY A 126 -5.92 6.12 4.10
N LEU A 127 -5.19 5.01 4.29
CA LEU A 127 -5.65 3.66 3.94
C LEU A 127 -6.86 3.21 4.76
N ASP A 128 -6.91 3.65 6.01
CA ASP A 128 -8.00 3.33 6.96
C ASP A 128 -9.03 4.46 7.08
N GLY A 129 -8.84 5.54 6.30
CA GLY A 129 -9.66 6.72 6.37
C GLY A 129 -11.04 6.53 5.72
N GLU A 130 -12.05 7.20 6.28
CA GLU A 130 -13.44 7.18 5.82
C GLU A 130 -13.95 8.58 5.40
N GLN A 131 -13.04 9.53 5.15
CA GLN A 131 -13.40 10.93 4.91
C GLN A 131 -14.03 11.18 3.52
N ASP A 132 -13.90 10.25 2.58
CA ASP A 132 -14.50 10.38 1.24
C ASP A 132 -15.81 9.59 1.15
N PRO A 133 -17.00 10.25 1.22
CA PRO A 133 -18.28 9.55 1.17
C PRO A 133 -18.56 8.91 -0.21
N ASN A 134 -17.88 9.37 -1.28
CA ASN A 134 -18.08 8.84 -2.63
C ASN A 134 -17.36 7.52 -2.87
N LEU A 135 -16.46 7.16 -1.97
CA LEU A 135 -15.77 5.89 -1.99
C LEU A 135 -15.99 5.30 -0.59
N PRO A 136 -16.97 4.45 -0.34
CA PRO A 136 -17.12 3.83 0.97
C PRO A 136 -15.98 2.83 1.23
N GLN A 137 -15.77 2.44 2.49
CA GLN A 137 -14.68 1.56 2.89
C GLN A 137 -14.63 0.29 2.02
N GLU A 138 -15.72 -0.48 1.89
CA GLU A 138 -15.79 -1.70 1.07
C GLU A 138 -15.34 -1.50 -0.39
N ALA A 139 -15.79 -0.42 -1.04
CA ALA A 139 -15.39 -0.11 -2.41
C ALA A 139 -13.90 0.25 -2.52
N PHE A 140 -13.37 0.95 -1.51
CA PHE A 140 -11.93 1.21 -1.43
C PHE A 140 -11.12 -0.06 -1.24
N GLN A 141 -11.56 -1.01 -0.41
CA GLN A 141 -10.85 -2.28 -0.22
C GLN A 141 -10.75 -3.04 -1.54
N ALA A 142 -11.86 -3.18 -2.27
CA ALA A 142 -11.86 -3.84 -3.57
C ALA A 142 -10.95 -3.13 -4.59
N PHE A 143 -11.03 -1.80 -4.65
CA PHE A 143 -10.13 -0.99 -5.48
C PHE A 143 -8.65 -1.19 -5.11
N PHE A 144 -8.33 -1.16 -3.82
CA PHE A 144 -6.96 -1.21 -3.34
C PHE A 144 -6.36 -2.62 -3.47
N GLN A 145 -7.16 -3.66 -3.28
CA GLN A 145 -6.77 -5.03 -3.58
C GLN A 145 -6.43 -5.19 -5.07
N GLN A 146 -7.27 -4.63 -5.95
CA GLN A 146 -7.04 -4.68 -7.39
C GLN A 146 -5.80 -3.88 -7.81
N ILE A 147 -5.62 -2.64 -7.32
CA ILE A 147 -4.53 -1.78 -7.80
C ILE A 147 -3.16 -2.33 -7.43
N ARG A 148 -3.04 -3.04 -6.30
CA ARG A 148 -1.77 -3.60 -5.82
C ARG A 148 -1.13 -4.56 -6.82
N THR A 149 -1.90 -5.41 -7.49
CA THR A 149 -1.36 -6.34 -8.49
C THR A 149 -0.81 -5.65 -9.74
N PHE A 150 -1.15 -4.37 -9.96
CA PHE A 150 -0.60 -3.56 -11.06
C PHE A 150 0.60 -2.71 -10.65
N LEU A 151 0.89 -2.61 -9.36
CA LEU A 151 2.06 -1.93 -8.83
C LEU A 151 3.26 -2.89 -8.80
N THR A 152 4.42 -2.35 -9.13
CA THR A 152 5.69 -3.05 -8.93
C THR A 152 6.01 -3.17 -7.44
N VAL A 153 6.90 -4.09 -7.09
CA VAL A 153 7.36 -4.25 -5.72
C VAL A 153 8.02 -2.97 -5.20
N GLN A 154 8.79 -2.26 -6.03
CA GLN A 154 9.43 -1.02 -5.62
C GLN A 154 8.42 0.10 -5.38
N GLU A 155 7.41 0.26 -6.24
CA GLU A 155 6.36 1.26 -6.04
C GLU A 155 5.53 0.99 -4.78
N GLN A 156 5.23 -0.28 -4.47
CA GLN A 156 4.55 -0.63 -3.22
C GLN A 156 5.42 -0.30 -2.00
N ILE A 157 6.72 -0.62 -2.03
CA ILE A 157 7.65 -0.24 -0.96
C ILE A 157 7.63 1.29 -0.75
N ASP A 158 7.82 2.07 -1.82
CA ASP A 158 7.91 3.53 -1.74
C ASP A 158 6.63 4.17 -1.19
N LEU A 159 5.46 3.67 -1.63
CA LEU A 159 4.16 4.14 -1.16
C LEU A 159 3.91 3.77 0.31
N PHE A 160 4.12 2.50 0.67
CA PHE A 160 3.80 2.02 2.01
C PHE A 160 4.76 2.58 3.06
N LEU A 161 6.05 2.71 2.75
CA LEU A 161 7.00 3.38 3.64
C LEU A 161 6.59 4.84 3.89
N ARG A 162 6.23 5.58 2.84
CA ARG A 162 5.76 6.96 2.97
C ARG A 162 4.52 7.08 3.84
N TRP A 163 3.54 6.18 3.67
CA TRP A 163 2.31 6.23 4.46
C TRP A 163 2.51 5.73 5.90
N SER A 164 3.46 4.81 6.12
CA SER A 164 3.89 4.39 7.46
C SER A 164 4.52 5.57 8.22
N GLU A 165 5.40 6.34 7.58
CA GLU A 165 6.01 7.56 8.15
C GLU A 165 4.96 8.63 8.49
N GLN A 166 3.79 8.58 7.83
CA GLN A 166 2.63 9.43 8.13
C GLN A 166 1.71 8.88 9.23
N GLY A 167 2.08 7.75 9.84
CA GLY A 167 1.37 7.13 10.97
C GLY A 167 0.39 6.01 10.59
N SER A 168 0.35 5.55 9.33
CA SER A 168 -0.56 4.47 8.94
C SER A 168 -0.03 3.10 9.38
N VAL A 169 -0.71 2.49 10.36
CA VAL A 169 -0.43 1.12 10.84
C VAL A 169 -0.62 0.08 9.73
N THR A 170 -1.65 0.24 8.92
CA THR A 170 -1.87 -0.58 7.72
C THR A 170 -0.68 -0.50 6.78
N ALA A 171 -0.18 0.70 6.49
CA ALA A 171 0.99 0.86 5.64
C ALA A 171 2.27 0.27 6.26
N GLU A 172 2.45 0.36 7.58
CA GLU A 172 3.55 -0.30 8.30
C GLU A 172 3.54 -1.81 8.03
N PHE A 173 2.40 -2.46 8.23
CA PHE A 173 2.22 -3.89 7.96
C PHE A 173 2.46 -4.25 6.48
N LEU A 174 1.87 -3.48 5.56
CA LEU A 174 2.02 -3.70 4.12
C LEU A 174 3.46 -3.50 3.63
N SER A 175 4.18 -2.54 4.21
CA SER A 175 5.58 -2.30 3.88
C SER A 175 6.46 -3.49 4.27
N ALA A 176 6.18 -4.17 5.39
CA ALA A 176 6.88 -5.39 5.77
C ALA A 176 6.66 -6.51 4.75
N TYR A 177 5.44 -6.70 4.23
CA TYR A 177 5.16 -7.68 3.18
C TYR A 177 5.89 -7.35 1.87
N ALA A 178 5.90 -6.09 1.46
CA ALA A 178 6.60 -5.64 0.26
C ALA A 178 8.13 -5.79 0.37
N LEU A 179 8.69 -5.45 1.53
CA LEU A 179 10.10 -5.66 1.85
C LEU A 179 10.45 -7.15 1.89
N THR A 180 9.58 -8.00 2.45
CA THR A 180 9.78 -9.45 2.50
C THR A 180 9.79 -10.04 1.09
N ALA A 181 8.79 -9.72 0.27
CA ALA A 181 8.71 -10.21 -1.10
C ALA A 181 9.94 -9.80 -1.91
N SER A 182 10.33 -8.53 -1.80
CA SER A 182 11.51 -7.99 -2.46
C SER A 182 12.80 -8.63 -1.97
N GLY A 183 12.95 -8.82 -0.66
CA GLY A 183 14.12 -9.44 -0.02
C GLY A 183 14.26 -10.91 -0.38
N PHE A 184 13.16 -11.65 -0.39
CA PHE A 184 13.15 -13.07 -0.74
C PHE A 184 13.48 -13.29 -2.22
N ALA A 185 12.75 -12.62 -3.11
CA ALA A 185 12.90 -12.80 -4.56
C ALA A 185 14.25 -12.30 -5.09
N GLN A 186 14.78 -11.21 -4.52
CA GLN A 186 16.06 -10.63 -4.95
C GLN A 186 17.26 -11.09 -4.10
N ARG A 187 17.08 -12.07 -3.21
CA ARG A 187 18.14 -12.62 -2.33
C ARG A 187 18.85 -11.54 -1.49
N LYS A 188 18.06 -10.63 -0.90
CA LYS A 188 18.53 -9.50 -0.08
C LYS A 188 18.04 -9.62 1.38
N PRO A 189 18.80 -10.30 2.26
CA PRO A 189 18.48 -10.46 3.67
C PRO A 189 18.27 -9.13 4.41
N GLU A 190 18.97 -8.06 4.03
CA GLU A 190 18.80 -6.73 4.63
C GLU A 190 17.37 -6.16 4.49
N ARG A 191 16.65 -6.55 3.44
CA ARG A 191 15.23 -6.17 3.28
C ARG A 191 14.32 -7.01 4.16
N ILE A 192 14.66 -8.27 4.39
CA ILE A 192 13.94 -9.15 5.32
C ILE A 192 14.16 -8.68 6.76
N GLU A 193 15.37 -8.24 7.10
CA GLU A 193 15.68 -7.62 8.39
C GLU A 193 14.89 -6.33 8.59
N ALA A 194 14.81 -5.47 7.56
CA ALA A 194 13.95 -4.29 7.61
C ALA A 194 12.47 -4.67 7.82
N ALA A 195 11.96 -5.70 7.13
CA ALA A 195 10.60 -6.19 7.33
C ALA A 195 10.37 -6.71 8.77
N LEU A 196 11.36 -7.40 9.34
CA LEU A 196 11.31 -7.93 10.70
C LEU A 196 11.16 -6.79 11.71
N GLN A 197 12.02 -5.77 11.64
CA GLN A 197 11.98 -4.61 12.54
C GLN A 197 10.61 -3.92 12.54
N ARG A 198 9.97 -3.86 11.37
CA ARG A 198 8.63 -3.29 11.20
C ARG A 198 7.54 -4.12 11.86
N LEU A 199 7.53 -5.43 11.64
CA LEU A 199 6.56 -6.31 12.30
C LEU A 199 6.79 -6.43 13.81
N GLU A 200 8.01 -6.29 14.30
CA GLU A 200 8.29 -6.27 15.75
C GLU A 200 7.64 -5.07 16.47
N ALA A 201 7.51 -3.93 15.78
CA ALA A 201 6.75 -2.79 16.27
C ALA A 201 5.24 -3.10 16.38
N LEU A 202 4.76 -4.07 15.61
CA LEU A 202 3.37 -4.55 15.60
C LEU A 202 3.18 -5.85 16.39
N ARG A 203 4.13 -6.27 17.25
CA ARG A 203 4.03 -7.59 17.92
C ARG A 203 2.75 -7.81 18.74
N GLU A 204 2.19 -6.74 19.31
CA GLU A 204 0.95 -6.80 20.11
C GLU A 204 -0.31 -7.04 19.26
N VAL A 205 -0.13 -6.96 17.94
CA VAL A 205 -1.15 -7.06 16.89
C VAL A 205 -1.22 -8.51 16.34
N GLY A 206 -0.57 -9.49 16.99
CA GLY A 206 -0.75 -10.92 16.64
C GLY A 206 -0.06 -11.37 15.36
N VAL A 207 1.15 -10.87 15.10
CA VAL A 207 1.96 -11.17 13.89
C VAL A 207 3.04 -12.24 14.15
N GLU A 208 2.86 -13.10 15.15
CA GLU A 208 3.92 -14.00 15.62
C GLU A 208 4.34 -15.05 14.58
N ARG A 209 3.44 -15.44 13.67
CA ARG A 209 3.72 -16.43 12.62
C ARG A 209 4.57 -15.84 11.51
N GLU A 210 4.26 -14.61 11.13
CA GLU A 210 5.01 -13.81 10.17
C GLU A 210 6.40 -13.51 10.74
N LEU A 211 6.49 -13.11 12.01
CA LEU A 211 7.77 -12.94 12.71
C LEU A 211 8.60 -14.23 12.70
N ALA A 212 7.97 -15.38 12.95
CA ALA A 212 8.65 -16.67 12.86
C ALA A 212 9.21 -16.95 11.44
N CYS A 213 8.45 -16.62 10.40
CA CYS A 213 8.92 -16.75 9.01
C CYS A 213 10.08 -15.81 8.71
N LEU A 214 10.04 -14.56 9.18
CA LEU A 214 11.13 -13.61 8.96
C LEU A 214 12.40 -14.00 9.70
N HIS A 215 12.29 -14.45 10.95
CA HIS A 215 13.43 -15.04 11.67
C HIS A 215 13.99 -16.26 10.94
N LEU A 216 13.13 -17.15 10.43
CA LEU A 216 13.57 -18.31 9.65
C LEU A 216 14.35 -17.87 8.40
N LEU A 217 13.82 -16.94 7.62
CA LEU A 217 14.47 -16.43 6.40
C LEU A 217 15.81 -15.73 6.68
N LEU A 218 16.01 -15.23 7.89
CA LEU A 218 17.30 -14.66 8.34
C LEU A 218 18.25 -15.70 8.94
N GLY A 219 17.86 -16.98 9.01
CA GLY A 219 18.64 -18.06 9.63
C GLY A 219 18.54 -18.14 11.16
N HIS A 220 17.71 -17.31 11.79
CA HIS A 220 17.49 -17.26 13.24
C HIS A 220 16.52 -18.36 13.70
N THR A 221 16.95 -19.62 13.62
CA THR A 221 16.10 -20.81 13.85
C THR A 221 15.48 -20.84 15.25
N ARG A 222 16.25 -20.48 16.28
CA ARG A 222 15.77 -20.47 17.67
C ARG A 222 14.68 -19.42 17.89
N GLU A 223 14.89 -18.22 17.38
CA GLU A 223 13.93 -17.11 17.46
C GLU A 223 12.67 -17.45 16.67
N ALA A 224 12.81 -18.07 15.49
CA ALA A 224 11.69 -18.54 14.69
C ALA A 224 10.82 -19.52 15.48
N GLU A 225 11.41 -20.52 16.14
CA GLU A 225 10.69 -21.46 17.00
C GLU A 225 10.00 -20.78 18.19
N VAL A 226 10.67 -19.83 18.85
CA VAL A 226 10.09 -19.09 19.99
C VAL A 226 8.86 -18.30 19.54
N CYS A 227 8.96 -17.57 18.42
CA CYS A 227 7.84 -16.80 17.87
C CYS A 227 6.70 -17.72 17.44
N PHE A 228 6.99 -18.82 16.75
CA PHE A 228 5.97 -19.76 16.28
C PHE A 228 5.22 -20.42 17.45
N ASN A 229 5.91 -20.79 18.52
CA ASN A 229 5.30 -21.38 19.71
C ASN A 229 4.46 -20.40 20.54
N ARG A 230 4.74 -19.09 20.43
CA ARG A 230 3.91 -18.03 21.05
C ARG A 230 2.58 -17.83 20.33
N CYS A 231 2.48 -18.25 19.07
CA CYS A 231 1.23 -18.16 18.34
C CYS A 231 0.11 -18.93 19.06
N SER A 232 -1.03 -18.28 19.26
CA SER A 232 -2.19 -18.82 20.01
C SER A 232 -3.03 -19.85 19.24
N ASP A 233 -2.70 -20.12 17.97
CA ASP A 233 -3.49 -21.00 17.10
C ASP A 233 -3.11 -22.47 17.23
N GLN A 234 -3.96 -23.19 17.97
CA GLN A 234 -3.80 -24.61 18.26
C GLN A 234 -3.99 -25.50 17.02
N GLU A 235 -4.65 -25.04 15.96
CA GLU A 235 -4.76 -25.81 14.71
C GLU A 235 -3.48 -25.73 13.91
N LEU A 236 -2.91 -24.53 13.78
CA LEU A 236 -1.61 -24.33 13.13
C LEU A 236 -0.51 -25.13 13.85
N GLN A 237 -0.47 -25.09 15.19
CA GLN A 237 0.52 -25.85 15.95
C GLN A 237 0.38 -27.37 15.75
N ARG A 238 -0.85 -27.89 15.66
CA ARG A 238 -1.08 -29.31 15.38
C ARG A 238 -0.62 -29.68 13.97
N TRP A 239 -1.00 -28.88 12.97
CA TRP A 239 -0.59 -29.08 11.59
C TRP A 239 0.94 -29.04 11.42
N ALA A 240 1.62 -28.11 12.10
CA ALA A 240 3.07 -28.00 12.04
C ALA A 240 3.79 -29.27 12.56
N ARG A 241 3.26 -29.89 13.62
CA ARG A 241 3.77 -31.17 14.16
C ARG A 241 3.53 -32.36 13.24
N GLU A 242 2.54 -32.28 12.36
CA GLU A 242 2.28 -33.33 11.36
C GLU A 242 3.28 -33.30 10.20
N GLN A 243 4.05 -32.22 10.03
CA GLN A 243 5.05 -32.08 8.97
C GLN A 243 6.34 -32.87 9.22
N GLY A 244 6.64 -33.19 10.49
CA GLY A 244 7.82 -33.97 10.86
C GLY A 244 8.13 -33.87 12.36
N ASP A 245 9.09 -34.70 12.81
CA ASP A 245 9.55 -34.69 14.21
C ASP A 245 10.44 -33.48 14.53
N ASP A 246 11.01 -32.84 13.51
CA ASP A 246 11.79 -31.60 13.63
C ASP A 246 10.83 -30.38 13.71
N PRO A 247 10.86 -29.59 14.80
CA PRO A 247 10.06 -28.37 14.94
C PRO A 247 10.22 -27.39 13.77
N LEU A 248 11.38 -27.33 13.12
CA LEU A 248 11.63 -26.43 12.00
C LEU A 248 10.90 -26.87 10.72
N ALA A 249 10.61 -28.16 10.55
CA ALA A 249 9.94 -28.66 9.35
C ALA A 249 8.55 -28.02 9.17
N GLY A 250 7.81 -27.86 10.27
CA GLY A 250 6.52 -27.18 10.29
C GLY A 250 6.61 -25.70 9.96
N ILE A 251 7.61 -24.99 10.49
CA ILE A 251 7.83 -23.56 10.24
C ILE A 251 8.23 -23.34 8.77
N CYS A 252 9.13 -24.16 8.23
CA CYS A 252 9.52 -24.12 6.82
C CYS A 252 8.32 -24.35 5.89
N ALA A 253 7.46 -25.33 6.21
CA ALA A 253 6.25 -25.59 5.42
C ALA A 253 5.28 -24.41 5.46
N TYR A 254 5.05 -23.83 6.64
CA TYR A 254 4.22 -22.63 6.78
C TYR A 254 4.81 -21.43 6.03
N CYS A 255 6.12 -21.19 6.15
CA CYS A 255 6.79 -20.09 5.48
C CYS A 255 6.67 -20.18 3.95
N ARG A 256 6.79 -21.38 3.37
CA ARG A 256 6.53 -21.59 1.94
C ARG A 256 5.10 -21.24 1.55
N ASP A 257 4.11 -21.73 2.28
CA ASP A 257 2.69 -21.46 1.98
C ASP A 257 2.36 -19.96 2.14
N TRP A 258 2.90 -19.32 3.17
CA TRP A 258 2.78 -17.88 3.39
C TRP A 258 3.39 -17.08 2.24
N LEU A 259 4.61 -17.44 1.82
CA LEU A 259 5.27 -16.81 0.68
C LEU A 259 4.46 -16.99 -0.61
N GLU A 260 4.01 -18.22 -0.88
CA GLU A 260 3.25 -18.58 -2.09
C GLU A 260 1.93 -17.84 -2.19
N ARG A 261 1.16 -17.77 -1.10
CA ARG A 261 -0.23 -17.29 -1.15
C ARG A 261 -0.36 -15.80 -0.87
N GLN A 262 0.51 -15.25 -0.04
CA GLN A 262 0.27 -13.93 0.55
C GLN A 262 1.35 -12.92 0.25
N VAL A 263 2.61 -13.36 0.22
CA VAL A 263 3.73 -12.45 0.03
C VAL A 263 3.94 -12.22 -1.46
N LEU A 264 4.18 -13.27 -2.25
CA LEU A 264 4.65 -13.16 -3.64
C LEU A 264 3.59 -12.75 -4.70
N PRO A 265 2.30 -13.12 -4.63
CA PRO A 265 1.33 -12.85 -5.72
C PRO A 265 0.90 -11.39 -5.93
N CYS A 266 1.33 -10.46 -5.07
CA CYS A 266 0.77 -9.11 -5.02
C CYS A 266 1.50 -8.06 -5.88
N TYR A 267 2.48 -8.44 -6.70
CA TYR A 267 3.33 -7.48 -7.42
C TYR A 267 3.40 -7.78 -8.90
N ARG A 268 3.41 -6.71 -9.70
CA ARG A 268 3.41 -6.79 -11.16
C ARG A 268 4.69 -7.36 -11.76
N ASP A 269 5.83 -7.06 -11.14
CA ASP A 269 7.18 -7.34 -11.63
C ASP A 269 7.88 -8.45 -10.84
N LEU A 270 7.13 -9.21 -10.03
CA LEU A 270 7.68 -10.26 -9.18
C LEU A 270 7.10 -11.63 -9.56
N GLU A 271 7.92 -12.45 -10.18
CA GLU A 271 7.66 -13.87 -10.40
C GLU A 271 8.79 -14.65 -9.72
N SER A 272 8.50 -15.21 -8.54
CA SER A 272 9.47 -15.99 -7.77
C SER A 272 8.77 -17.22 -7.20
N ASP A 273 9.44 -18.36 -7.27
CA ASP A 273 8.97 -19.57 -6.58
C ASP A 273 9.32 -19.46 -5.08
N PRO A 274 8.45 -19.93 -4.17
CA PRO A 274 8.69 -19.93 -2.72
C PRO A 274 9.65 -21.07 -2.31
N ASP A 275 10.78 -21.18 -3.00
CA ASP A 275 11.80 -22.21 -2.75
C ASP A 275 12.81 -21.73 -1.70
N LEU A 276 12.64 -22.25 -0.49
CA LEU A 276 13.54 -21.98 0.63
C LEU A 276 14.92 -22.60 0.45
N GLU A 277 15.01 -23.77 -0.19
CA GLU A 277 16.31 -24.43 -0.41
C GLU A 277 17.15 -23.59 -1.36
N ALA A 278 16.56 -23.14 -2.47
CA ALA A 278 17.22 -22.23 -3.39
C ALA A 278 17.54 -20.87 -2.76
N TYR A 279 16.71 -20.38 -1.82
CA TYR A 279 16.98 -19.14 -1.09
C TYR A 279 18.21 -19.28 -0.17
N PHE A 280 18.28 -20.33 0.65
CA PHE A 280 19.42 -20.54 1.57
C PHE A 280 20.68 -21.05 0.87
N ALA A 281 20.57 -21.60 -0.34
CA ALA A 281 21.72 -21.94 -1.18
C ALA A 281 22.37 -20.71 -1.84
N ASP A 282 21.71 -19.55 -1.83
CA ASP A 282 22.24 -18.34 -2.44
C ASP A 282 23.44 -17.78 -1.67
N ARG A 283 24.44 -17.31 -2.42
CA ARG A 283 25.71 -16.83 -1.86
C ARG A 283 25.54 -15.61 -0.96
N ASP A 284 24.70 -14.66 -1.34
CA ASP A 284 24.54 -13.41 -0.61
C ASP A 284 23.76 -13.65 0.69
N VAL A 285 22.78 -14.56 0.64
CA VAL A 285 22.04 -15.04 1.83
C VAL A 285 22.99 -15.74 2.80
N GLN A 286 23.78 -16.71 2.33
CA GLN A 286 24.78 -17.41 3.17
C GLN A 286 25.78 -16.43 3.79
N ALA A 287 26.29 -15.49 3.00
CA ALA A 287 27.25 -14.50 3.48
C ALA A 287 26.65 -13.58 4.56
N ALA A 288 25.36 -13.27 4.50
CA ALA A 288 24.67 -12.49 5.52
C ALA A 288 24.49 -13.29 6.81
N ILE A 289 24.02 -14.54 6.73
CA ILE A 289 23.84 -15.43 7.88
C ILE A 289 25.18 -15.65 8.59
N GLU A 290 26.25 -16.01 7.86
CA GLU A 290 27.58 -16.18 8.44
C GLU A 290 28.16 -14.90 9.07
N ARG A 291 27.78 -13.73 8.54
CA ARG A 291 28.21 -12.44 9.12
C ARG A 291 27.52 -12.23 10.47
N GLU A 292 26.25 -12.56 10.57
CA GLU A 292 25.49 -12.42 11.80
C GLU A 292 25.91 -13.45 12.86
N ASP A 293 26.10 -14.72 12.47
CA ASP A 293 26.66 -15.75 13.36
C ASP A 293 28.00 -15.32 13.96
N ARG A 294 28.86 -14.70 13.14
CA ARG A 294 30.14 -14.16 13.60
C ARG A 294 29.98 -12.96 14.54
N ARG A 295 28.93 -12.14 14.38
CA ARG A 295 28.63 -11.03 15.30
C ARG A 295 28.16 -11.56 16.64
N GLN A 296 27.22 -12.50 16.63
CA GLN A 296 26.70 -13.16 17.82
C GLN A 296 27.80 -13.93 18.58
N ALA A 297 28.63 -14.70 17.87
CA ALA A 297 29.76 -15.44 18.47
C ALA A 297 30.82 -14.53 19.09
N LYS A 298 30.99 -13.31 18.58
CA LYS A 298 31.93 -12.31 19.11
C LYS A 298 31.34 -11.45 20.23
N GLY A 299 30.07 -11.65 20.61
CA GLY A 299 29.39 -10.81 21.59
C GLY A 299 29.30 -9.34 21.16
N LEU A 300 29.47 -9.05 19.86
CA LEU A 300 29.33 -7.72 19.28
C LEU A 300 27.86 -7.50 18.97
N THR A 301 27.02 -7.52 19.99
CA THR A 301 25.85 -6.63 19.97
C THR A 301 26.42 -5.22 19.84
N PRO A 302 26.09 -4.43 18.80
CA PRO A 302 26.23 -3.00 18.97
C PRO A 302 25.39 -2.68 20.21
N PRO A 303 25.93 -1.99 21.24
CA PRO A 303 25.06 -1.46 22.25
C PRO A 303 24.08 -0.58 21.46
N GLY A 304 22.80 -0.98 21.44
CA GLY A 304 21.75 0.01 21.34
C GLY A 304 22.14 1.08 22.34
N ALA A 305 22.33 2.31 21.86
CA ALA A 305 22.83 3.40 22.66
C ALA A 305 21.91 3.57 23.88
N SER A 306 22.25 2.89 24.96
CA SER A 306 21.94 3.35 26.29
C SER A 306 22.77 4.59 26.43
N ILE A 307 22.13 5.73 26.17
CA ILE A 307 22.58 7.00 26.72
C ILE A 307 22.44 6.84 28.25
N THR A 308 23.42 6.19 28.84
CA THR A 308 23.73 6.23 30.27
C THR A 308 25.22 6.43 30.40
N GLU A 309 25.73 7.43 29.69
CA GLU A 309 26.96 8.11 30.06
C GLU A 309 26.60 9.60 30.08
N PHE A 310 26.09 10.02 31.23
CA PHE A 310 26.09 11.42 31.62
C PHE A 310 27.56 11.81 31.75
N GLU A 311 28.20 12.16 30.63
CA GLU A 311 29.44 12.91 30.66
C GLU A 311 29.21 14.08 31.60
N LEU A 312 30.06 14.13 32.62
CA LEU A 312 30.08 15.11 33.69
C LEU A 312 30.12 16.52 33.12
N LEU A 313 28.95 17.07 32.79
CA LEU A 313 28.79 18.51 32.66
C LEU A 313 28.97 19.09 34.06
N PRO A 314 29.85 20.11 34.24
CA PRO A 314 30.02 20.75 35.51
C PRO A 314 28.67 21.27 35.99
N THR A 315 28.29 20.91 37.22
CA THR A 315 27.09 21.41 37.88
C THR A 315 27.08 22.93 37.81
N PRO A 316 26.05 23.56 37.23
CA PRO A 316 25.99 25.01 37.16
C PRO A 316 25.98 25.57 38.59
N SER A 317 26.82 26.57 38.83
CA SER A 317 26.85 27.27 40.12
C SER A 317 25.50 27.91 40.42
N ARG A 318 25.17 28.04 41.70
CA ARG A 318 23.89 28.60 42.18
C ARG A 318 23.56 29.98 41.58
N SER A 319 24.59 30.76 41.23
CA SER A 319 24.45 32.05 40.54
C SER A 319 23.94 31.94 39.10
N ALA A 320 24.19 30.84 38.38
CA ALA A 320 23.70 30.61 37.03
C ALA A 320 22.22 30.19 37.00
N LEU A 321 21.73 29.59 38.09
CA LEU A 321 20.32 29.25 38.27
C LEU A 321 19.47 30.48 38.62
N GLU A 322 20.02 31.44 39.35
CA GLU A 322 19.32 32.69 39.68
C GLU A 322 19.10 33.60 38.46
N SER A 323 20.00 33.57 37.45
CA SER A 323 19.82 34.33 36.20
C SER A 323 18.73 33.77 35.26
N LEU A 324 18.30 32.52 35.45
CA LEU A 324 17.24 31.89 34.66
C LEU A 324 15.83 32.23 35.19
N VAL A 325 15.72 32.68 36.45
CA VAL A 325 14.45 33.04 37.08
C VAL A 325 14.03 34.48 36.76
N ASP A 326 14.97 35.35 36.37
CA ASP A 326 14.72 36.75 35.98
C ASP A 326 14.45 36.96 34.49
N SER A 327 14.36 35.88 33.69
CA SER A 327 14.02 36.00 32.27
C SER A 327 12.53 36.28 32.09
N PRO A 328 12.13 37.24 31.23
CA PRO A 328 10.72 37.56 31.01
C PRO A 328 9.99 36.34 30.42
N PRO A 329 8.71 36.13 30.77
CA PRO A 329 7.97 34.96 30.33
C PRO A 329 7.81 34.95 28.80
N LEU A 330 8.06 33.79 28.20
CA LEU A 330 7.73 33.50 26.80
C LEU A 330 6.22 33.69 26.56
N PRO A 331 5.81 34.22 25.39
CA PRO A 331 4.40 34.39 25.07
C PRO A 331 3.69 33.03 25.01
N SER A 332 2.55 32.94 25.71
CA SER A 332 1.71 31.75 25.78
C SER A 332 1.19 31.34 24.39
N PRO A 333 1.17 30.05 24.04
CA PRO A 333 0.50 29.60 22.83
C PRO A 333 -1.03 29.81 22.95
N SER A 334 -1.63 30.35 21.88
CA SER A 334 -3.09 30.55 21.76
C SER A 334 -3.85 29.21 21.78
N PRO A 335 -5.06 29.16 22.37
CA PRO A 335 -5.85 27.93 22.47
C PRO A 335 -6.69 27.75 21.20
N SER A 336 -6.06 27.35 20.09
CA SER A 336 -6.77 26.85 18.89
C SER A 336 -5.81 26.10 17.98
N ALA A 337 -5.38 24.93 18.45
CA ALA A 337 -4.92 23.81 17.64
C ALA A 337 -4.75 22.64 18.59
N MET A 338 -5.84 21.91 18.83
CA MET A 338 -5.72 20.54 19.32
C MET A 338 -4.84 19.79 18.30
N PRO A 339 -3.72 19.16 18.69
CA PRO A 339 -3.15 18.13 17.83
C PRO A 339 -4.22 17.06 17.58
N PRO A 340 -4.30 16.45 16.38
CA PRO A 340 -5.15 15.28 16.23
C PRO A 340 -4.74 14.29 17.31
N GLU A 341 -5.72 13.79 18.06
CA GLU A 341 -5.52 12.68 18.99
C GLU A 341 -4.80 11.57 18.21
N GLU A 342 -3.58 11.22 18.62
CA GLU A 342 -3.00 9.93 18.26
C GLU A 342 -3.96 8.87 18.79
N GLU A 343 -4.81 8.35 17.91
CA GLU A 343 -5.61 7.17 18.17
C GLU A 343 -4.64 6.07 18.62
N ALA A 344 -4.72 5.72 19.91
CA ALA A 344 -4.10 4.51 20.40
C ALA A 344 -4.52 3.35 19.47
N PRO A 345 -3.61 2.44 19.08
CA PRO A 345 -3.94 1.36 18.16
C PRO A 345 -5.16 0.61 18.69
N HIS A 346 -6.27 0.69 17.94
CA HIS A 346 -7.52 0.08 18.34
C HIS A 346 -7.30 -1.43 18.61
N PRO A 347 -7.69 -1.97 19.77
CA PRO A 347 -7.63 -3.40 20.00
C PRO A 347 -8.49 -4.09 18.93
N GLY A 348 -7.86 -4.93 18.10
CA GLY A 348 -8.49 -5.58 16.95
C GLY A 348 -8.09 -5.00 15.58
N LEU A 349 -7.25 -3.96 15.48
CA LEU A 349 -6.71 -3.47 14.21
C LEU A 349 -5.94 -4.58 13.48
N ALA A 350 -5.27 -5.43 14.25
CA ALA A 350 -4.72 -6.74 13.86
C ALA A 350 -5.66 -7.63 13.07
N GLU A 351 -6.73 -8.04 13.75
CA GLU A 351 -7.72 -8.97 13.25
C GLU A 351 -8.49 -8.32 12.10
N ARG A 352 -8.70 -7.00 12.16
CA ARG A 352 -9.28 -6.23 11.06
C ARG A 352 -8.36 -6.14 9.86
N LEU A 353 -7.04 -5.97 10.03
CA LEU A 353 -6.08 -5.96 8.93
C LEU A 353 -5.89 -7.33 8.31
N ALA A 354 -5.80 -8.36 9.16
CA ALA A 354 -5.83 -9.74 8.74
C ALA A 354 -7.13 -10.04 7.99
N ASP A 355 -8.29 -9.81 8.57
CA ASP A 355 -9.59 -10.02 7.91
C ASP A 355 -9.70 -9.21 6.61
N TRP A 356 -9.26 -7.95 6.61
CA TRP A 356 -9.23 -7.07 5.43
C TRP A 356 -8.32 -7.60 4.32
N TRP A 357 -7.18 -8.17 4.69
CA TRP A 357 -6.22 -8.80 3.79
C TRP A 357 -6.71 -10.15 3.25
N TYR A 358 -7.29 -10.97 4.13
CA TYR A 358 -7.72 -12.34 3.87
C TYR A 358 -9.14 -12.45 3.29
N ALA A 359 -9.94 -11.37 3.29
CA ALA A 359 -11.34 -11.40 2.88
C ALA A 359 -11.60 -11.66 1.40
N GLN A 360 -10.63 -11.50 0.49
CA GLN A 360 -10.88 -11.68 -0.95
C GLN A 360 -9.96 -12.64 -1.71
N ASN A 361 -8.89 -13.23 -1.15
CA ASN A 361 -8.20 -14.32 -1.86
C ASN A 361 -7.51 -15.34 -0.94
N TRP A 362 -7.88 -16.61 -1.20
CA TRP A 362 -7.43 -17.87 -0.60
C TRP A 362 -7.91 -18.24 0.81
N ASP A 363 -9.23 -18.35 0.97
CA ASP A 363 -9.90 -19.10 2.04
C ASP A 363 -9.67 -18.56 3.46
N ARG A 364 -10.73 -18.45 4.28
CA ARG A 364 -10.55 -18.24 5.72
C ARG A 364 -9.55 -19.29 6.25
N PRO A 365 -8.82 -19.02 7.34
CA PRO A 365 -8.00 -20.04 8.03
C PRO A 365 -8.81 -21.25 8.56
N ARG A 366 -10.09 -21.43 8.20
CA ARG A 366 -10.82 -22.69 8.38
C ARG A 366 -10.69 -23.65 7.20
N SER A 367 -10.48 -23.17 5.97
CA SER A 367 -10.40 -24.01 4.76
C SER A 367 -8.98 -24.29 4.27
N TRP A 368 -7.94 -23.58 4.76
CA TRP A 368 -6.55 -23.99 4.51
C TRP A 368 -6.22 -25.36 5.15
N LEU A 369 -6.76 -25.68 6.33
CA LEU A 369 -6.63 -27.01 6.96
C LEU A 369 -7.35 -28.10 6.16
N GLU A 370 -8.48 -27.80 5.54
CA GLU A 370 -9.18 -28.75 4.66
C GLU A 370 -8.40 -28.98 3.37
N LYS A 371 -7.80 -27.92 2.79
CA LYS A 371 -6.90 -28.03 1.63
C LYS A 371 -5.60 -28.77 1.97
N LEU A 372 -4.96 -28.50 3.11
CA LEU A 372 -3.76 -29.22 3.55
C LEU A 372 -4.03 -30.68 3.95
N ARG A 373 -5.23 -30.99 4.45
CA ARG A 373 -5.71 -32.37 4.60
C ARG A 373 -5.98 -33.06 3.27
N GLN A 374 -6.35 -32.34 2.21
CA GLN A 374 -6.45 -32.90 0.86
C GLN A 374 -5.08 -33.23 0.24
N PHE A 375 -4.00 -32.61 0.73
CA PHE A 375 -2.62 -32.94 0.36
C PHE A 375 -2.01 -34.09 1.16
N SER A 376 -2.66 -34.57 2.23
CA SER A 376 -2.27 -35.82 2.90
C SER A 376 -2.96 -37.02 2.23
N THR A 377 -2.31 -37.51 1.16
CA THR A 377 -2.51 -38.75 0.37
C THR A 377 -3.59 -38.76 -0.73
N PRO A 378 -3.23 -39.25 -1.95
CA PRO A 378 -2.50 -40.50 -2.18
C PRO A 378 -1.17 -40.35 -2.93
N GLN A 379 -0.05 -40.60 -2.22
CA GLN A 379 1.12 -41.32 -2.74
C GLN A 379 2.05 -41.73 -1.57
N ARG A 380 1.48 -42.41 -0.56
CA ARG A 380 2.24 -43.06 0.52
C ARG A 380 2.72 -44.47 0.16
N ALA A 381 3.00 -44.77 -1.12
CA ALA A 381 3.39 -46.13 -1.54
C ALA A 381 4.46 -46.22 -2.65
N ALA A 382 5.35 -45.23 -2.83
CA ALA A 382 6.37 -45.32 -3.90
C ALA A 382 7.81 -44.90 -3.55
N VAL A 383 8.13 -44.38 -2.36
CA VAL A 383 9.53 -43.97 -2.07
C VAL A 383 10.00 -44.43 -0.68
N LEU A 384 9.76 -45.71 -0.39
CA LEU A 384 10.60 -46.48 0.52
C LEU A 384 11.11 -47.71 -0.25
N GLY A 385 12.17 -47.48 -1.02
CA GLY A 385 12.86 -48.52 -1.77
C GLY A 385 14.11 -47.96 -2.43
N LEU A 386 15.26 -48.43 -1.93
CA LEU A 386 16.61 -48.38 -2.54
C LEU A 386 17.49 -47.18 -2.15
N ALA A 387 18.09 -47.31 -0.96
CA ALA A 387 19.54 -47.29 -0.90
C ALA A 387 20.05 -48.73 -1.09
N MET A 388 20.46 -49.08 -2.31
CA MET A 388 21.57 -49.97 -2.67
C MET A 388 21.46 -50.42 -4.13
N VAL A 389 22.55 -50.16 -4.88
CA VAL A 389 22.85 -50.41 -6.30
C VAL A 389 22.35 -49.34 -7.27
#